data_AF-A0A3M1CCS7-F1
#
_entry.id   AF-A0A3M1CCS7-F1
#
_cell.length_a   1.000
_cell.length_b   1.000
_cell.length_c   1.000
_cell.angle_alpha   90.00
_cell.angle_beta   90.00
_cell.angle_gamma   90.00
#
_symmetry.space_group_name_H-M   'P 1'
#
loop_
_entity.id
_entity.type
_entity.pdbx_description
1 polymer ?
#
loop_
_entity_poly.entity_id
_entity_poly.type
_entity_poly.pdbx_seq_one_letter_code
_entity_poly.pdbx_strand_id
1 'polypeptide(L)'
;MARLTFLPYFLVAAFGFGLSWVQTGHLVRQVSPDEHSASLVLTAILTLLVTWVLWSFMAILVHRLLLLGDTVATHGMKRPVLGKYLWKSLAIGVRVVAFYVVAVIVPSVVLLPRLMDSQLTAPGEAPPMPLAFTAVLYLVVMVATWLGFRWSLVLPAAAVEDNGLTIGDSWRETRPFRLEILVASAVLTGLLVVIDLLTNHVIGGRDLGALVSTVLNWPVAVFGVVILTLLYRTCSGGRDPRQRAAKP
;
A
#
# COMPACT_ATOMS: atom_id res chain seq x y z
N MET A 1 14.67 9.05 25.48
CA MET A 1 13.56 10.04 25.34
C MET A 1 13.17 10.37 23.89
N ALA A 2 13.87 9.89 22.85
CA ALA A 2 13.54 10.19 21.44
C ALA A 2 12.33 9.43 20.85
N ARG A 3 11.81 8.39 21.53
CA ARG A 3 10.71 7.55 21.03
C ARG A 3 9.35 8.26 20.97
N LEU A 4 9.15 9.35 21.72
CA LEU A 4 7.86 10.04 21.82
C LEU A 4 7.66 11.17 20.81
N THR A 5 8.73 11.76 20.26
CA THR A 5 8.62 12.86 19.28
C THR A 5 8.16 12.40 17.90
N PHE A 6 8.35 11.12 17.56
CA PHE A 6 7.92 10.55 16.27
C PHE A 6 6.48 10.04 16.26
N LEU A 7 5.94 9.72 17.44
CA LEU A 7 4.60 9.19 17.59
C LEU A 7 3.50 10.08 16.95
N PRO A 8 3.49 11.42 17.10
CA PRO A 8 2.42 12.23 16.49
C PRO A 8 2.47 12.22 14.95
N TYR A 9 3.65 12.34 14.34
CA TYR A 9 3.79 12.30 12.87
C TYR A 9 3.40 10.91 12.31
N PHE A 10 3.79 9.87 13.03
CA PHE A 10 3.45 8.49 12.70
C PHE A 10 1.94 8.25 12.78
N LEU A 11 1.28 8.69 13.86
CA LEU A 11 -0.16 8.57 14.04
C LEU A 11 -0.95 9.36 13.00
N VAL A 12 -0.51 10.57 12.64
CA VAL A 12 -1.17 11.39 11.60
C VAL A 12 -1.10 10.71 10.23
N ALA A 13 0.07 10.21 9.84
CA ALA A 13 0.22 9.54 8.54
C ALA A 13 -0.54 8.20 8.49
N ALA A 14 -0.52 7.44 9.59
CA ALA A 14 -1.27 6.20 9.75
C ALA A 14 -2.78 6.41 9.68
N PHE A 15 -3.29 7.41 10.40
CA PHE A 15 -4.71 7.73 10.44
C PHE A 15 -5.19 8.25 9.07
N GLY A 16 -4.40 9.10 8.42
CA GLY A 16 -4.68 9.58 7.07
C GLY A 16 -4.76 8.47 6.01
N PHE A 17 -4.07 7.34 6.22
CA PHE A 17 -4.14 6.18 5.32
C PHE A 17 -5.48 5.46 5.42
N GLY A 18 -5.89 5.06 6.62
CA GLY A 18 -7.14 4.32 6.76
C GLY A 18 -8.35 5.17 6.36
N LEU A 19 -8.31 6.49 6.66
CA LEU A 19 -9.35 7.42 6.24
C LEU A 19 -9.47 7.50 4.70
N SER A 20 -8.34 7.51 4.00
CA SER A 20 -8.31 7.56 2.53
C SER A 20 -8.71 6.26 1.87
N TRP A 21 -8.34 5.11 2.43
CA TRP A 21 -8.81 3.81 1.94
C TRP A 21 -10.33 3.73 1.94
N VAL A 22 -10.92 4.16 3.05
CA VAL A 22 -12.37 4.24 3.24
C VAL A 22 -12.99 5.26 2.29
N GLN A 23 -12.46 6.49 2.23
CA GLN A 23 -12.97 7.53 1.34
C GLN A 23 -12.89 7.13 -0.13
N THR A 24 -11.81 6.48 -0.57
CA THR A 24 -11.69 5.97 -1.94
C THR A 24 -12.75 4.91 -2.22
N GLY A 25 -12.97 3.98 -1.29
CA GLY A 25 -14.04 2.98 -1.39
C GLY A 25 -15.44 3.59 -1.45
N HIS A 26 -15.69 4.69 -0.72
CA HIS A 26 -16.96 5.42 -0.77
C HIS A 26 -17.12 6.22 -2.07
N LEU A 27 -16.08 6.94 -2.50
CA LEU A 27 -16.10 7.77 -3.70
C LEU A 27 -16.33 6.90 -4.95
N VAL A 28 -15.66 5.75 -5.06
CA VAL A 28 -15.85 4.81 -6.17
C VAL A 28 -17.29 4.28 -6.24
N ARG A 29 -17.96 4.08 -5.10
CA ARG A 29 -19.37 3.65 -5.05
C ARG A 29 -20.36 4.76 -5.39
N GLN A 30 -19.95 6.03 -5.35
CA GLN A 30 -20.79 7.20 -5.58
C GLN A 30 -20.64 7.79 -6.99
N VAL A 31 -19.75 7.27 -7.84
CA VAL A 31 -19.63 7.73 -9.23
C VAL A 31 -20.86 7.24 -10.03
N SER A 32 -21.91 8.07 -10.08
CA SER A 32 -22.95 8.01 -11.11
C SER A 32 -22.49 8.74 -12.39
N PRO A 33 -23.08 8.46 -13.56
CA PRO A 33 -22.69 9.07 -14.85
C PRO A 33 -22.92 10.59 -14.98
N ASP A 34 -23.32 11.27 -13.91
CA ASP A 34 -23.85 12.63 -13.92
C ASP A 34 -22.71 13.68 -13.93
N GLU A 35 -23.03 14.95 -14.17
CA GLU A 35 -22.06 16.08 -14.24
C GLU A 35 -21.19 16.26 -12.97
N HIS A 36 -21.58 15.66 -11.83
CA HIS A 36 -20.80 15.64 -10.59
C HIS A 36 -19.68 14.59 -10.56
N SER A 37 -19.60 13.72 -11.57
CA SER A 37 -18.58 12.67 -11.68
C SER A 37 -17.16 13.25 -11.78
N ALA A 38 -16.98 14.39 -12.46
CA ALA A 38 -15.66 14.99 -12.65
C ALA A 38 -15.04 15.49 -11.33
N SER A 39 -15.83 16.15 -10.47
CA SER A 39 -15.35 16.65 -9.17
C SER A 39 -15.09 15.50 -8.19
N LEU A 40 -15.91 14.44 -8.21
CA LEU A 40 -15.70 13.23 -7.41
C LEU A 40 -14.43 12.47 -7.83
N VAL A 41 -14.20 12.30 -9.13
CA VAL A 41 -12.99 11.67 -9.67
C VAL A 41 -11.75 12.49 -9.31
N LEU A 42 -11.79 13.82 -9.46
CA LEU A 42 -10.68 14.68 -9.07
C LEU A 42 -10.40 14.59 -7.56
N THR A 43 -11.45 14.59 -6.73
CA THR A 43 -11.32 14.42 -5.27
C THR A 43 -10.69 13.08 -4.93
N ALA A 44 -11.11 11.99 -5.58
CA ALA A 44 -10.53 10.66 -5.37
C ALA A 44 -9.04 10.62 -5.75
N ILE A 45 -8.65 11.23 -6.88
CA ILE A 45 -7.25 11.31 -7.32
C ILE A 45 -6.41 12.11 -6.32
N LEU A 46 -6.90 13.26 -5.87
CA LEU A 46 -6.19 14.10 -4.90
C LEU A 46 -6.03 13.40 -3.55
N THR A 47 -7.09 12.73 -3.07
CA THR A 47 -7.06 11.94 -1.83
C THR A 47 -6.03 10.81 -1.93
N LEU A 48 -6.02 10.05 -3.04
CA LEU A 48 -5.02 9.01 -3.28
C LEU A 48 -3.59 9.57 -3.30
N LEU A 49 -3.38 10.72 -3.93
CA LEU A 49 -2.07 11.36 -4.01
C LEU A 49 -1.57 11.83 -2.64
N VAL A 50 -2.42 12.52 -1.86
CA VAL A 50 -2.10 12.97 -0.50
C VAL A 50 -1.77 11.78 0.39
N THR A 51 -2.57 10.72 0.33
CA THR A 51 -2.34 9.50 1.12
C THR A 51 -1.04 8.82 0.76
N TRP A 52 -0.75 8.73 -0.53
CA TRP A 52 0.48 8.14 -1.00
C TRP A 52 1.72 8.95 -0.54
N VAL A 53 1.63 10.29 -0.49
CA VAL A 53 2.67 11.15 0.08
C VAL A 53 2.84 10.93 1.59
N LEU A 54 1.73 10.94 2.36
CA LEU A 54 1.75 10.70 3.81
C LEU A 54 2.34 9.34 4.14
N TRP A 55 1.96 8.31 3.39
CA TRP A 55 2.46 6.95 3.58
C TRP A 55 3.94 6.83 3.25
N SER A 56 4.37 7.46 2.16
CA SER A 56 5.79 7.53 1.80
C SER A 56 6.59 8.19 2.92
N PHE A 57 6.08 9.26 3.52
CA PHE A 57 6.74 9.92 4.65
C PHE A 57 6.84 8.99 5.87
N MET A 58 5.75 8.35 6.25
CA MET A 58 5.72 7.35 7.33
C MET A 58 6.73 6.22 7.08
N ALA A 59 6.74 5.67 5.87
CA ALA A 59 7.62 4.58 5.50
C ALA A 59 9.09 5.00 5.57
N ILE A 60 9.46 6.20 5.11
CA ILE A 60 10.83 6.73 5.29
C ILE A 60 11.21 6.75 6.77
N LEU A 61 10.33 7.28 7.62
CA LEU A 61 10.62 7.42 9.05
C LEU A 61 10.83 6.06 9.70
N VAL A 62 9.96 5.09 9.40
CA VAL A 62 10.09 3.73 9.93
C VAL A 62 11.37 3.06 9.42
N HIS A 63 11.69 3.18 8.13
CA HIS A 63 12.94 2.65 7.58
C HIS A 63 14.17 3.27 8.26
N ARG A 64 14.23 4.59 8.40
CA ARG A 64 15.34 5.28 9.06
C ARG A 64 15.44 4.91 10.54
N LEU A 65 14.32 4.82 11.24
CA LEU A 65 14.28 4.42 12.65
C LEU A 65 14.85 3.01 12.85
N LEU A 66 14.38 2.05 12.04
CA LEU A 66 14.79 0.66 12.15
C LEU A 66 16.21 0.38 11.64
N LEU A 67 16.69 1.14 10.64
CA LEU A 67 18.00 0.91 10.02
C LEU A 67 19.13 1.77 10.60
N LEU A 68 18.86 3.01 11.03
CA LEU A 68 19.88 3.95 11.50
C LEU A 68 19.80 4.26 13.00
N GLY A 69 18.70 3.90 13.66
CA GLY A 69 18.44 4.16 15.07
C GLY A 69 17.96 5.60 15.38
N ASP A 70 17.64 5.83 16.65
CA ASP A 70 16.96 7.03 17.16
C ASP A 70 17.73 8.35 16.90
N THR A 71 19.07 8.31 16.83
CA THR A 71 19.90 9.50 16.73
C THR A 71 19.91 10.13 15.33
N VAL A 72 19.73 9.34 14.28
CA VAL A 72 19.75 9.82 12.88
C VAL A 72 18.35 10.08 12.35
N ALA A 73 17.33 9.40 12.87
CA ALA A 73 15.94 9.65 12.52
C ALA A 73 15.53 11.10 12.84
N THR A 74 15.98 11.65 13.98
CA THR A 74 15.68 13.01 14.46
C THR A 74 16.43 14.13 13.72
N HIS A 75 17.56 13.82 13.09
CA HIS A 75 18.27 14.79 12.25
C HIS A 75 17.49 14.94 10.94
N GLY A 76 16.95 16.15 10.74
CA GLY A 76 16.08 16.51 9.64
C GLY A 76 16.52 15.92 8.30
N MET A 77 15.55 15.44 7.53
CA MET A 77 15.81 14.79 6.25
C MET A 77 16.31 15.81 5.22
N LYS A 78 17.46 15.55 4.60
CA LYS A 78 17.95 16.41 3.51
C LYS A 78 16.94 16.39 2.35
N ARG A 79 16.59 17.57 1.81
CA ARG A 79 15.69 17.72 0.65
C ARG A 79 15.95 16.74 -0.51
N PRO A 80 17.21 16.51 -0.96
CA PRO A 80 17.47 15.56 -2.05
C PRO A 80 17.14 14.10 -1.69
N VAL A 81 17.22 13.71 -0.42
CA VAL A 81 16.87 12.34 0.04
C VAL A 81 15.35 12.14 -0.03
N LEU A 82 14.59 13.13 0.46
CA LEU A 82 13.13 13.12 0.40
C LEU A 82 12.63 13.04 -1.05
N GLY A 83 13.16 13.88 -1.93
CA GLY A 83 12.77 13.88 -3.35
C GLY A 83 13.04 12.54 -4.03
N LYS A 84 14.20 11.91 -3.77
CA LYS A 84 14.53 10.59 -4.30
C LYS A 84 13.60 9.50 -3.78
N TYR A 85 13.29 9.51 -2.49
CA TYR A 85 12.38 8.52 -1.91
C TYR A 85 10.97 8.65 -2.50
N LEU A 86 10.45 9.88 -2.57
CA LEU A 86 9.15 10.14 -3.19
C LEU A 86 9.15 9.67 -4.65
N TRP A 87 10.17 10.00 -5.44
CA TRP A 87 10.26 9.54 -6.82
C TRP A 87 10.27 8.02 -6.96
N LYS A 88 11.04 7.32 -6.12
CA LYS A 88 11.09 5.84 -6.14
C LYS A 88 9.76 5.22 -5.72
N SER A 89 9.14 5.75 -4.66
CA SER A 89 7.81 5.32 -4.22
C SER A 89 6.77 5.56 -5.32
N LEU A 90 6.90 6.66 -6.09
CA LEU A 90 5.95 7.02 -7.15
C LEU A 90 6.10 6.06 -8.31
N ALA A 91 7.34 5.77 -8.71
CA ALA A 91 7.63 4.78 -9.73
C ALA A 91 7.11 3.38 -9.37
N ILE A 92 7.16 2.98 -8.10
CA ILE A 92 6.55 1.72 -7.62
C ILE A 92 5.02 1.81 -7.68
N GLY A 93 4.45 2.89 -7.16
CA GLY A 93 3.00 3.12 -7.15
C GLY A 93 2.40 3.05 -8.56
N VAL A 94 3.00 3.75 -9.53
CA VAL A 94 2.58 3.71 -10.94
C VAL A 94 2.60 2.28 -11.50
N ARG A 95 3.62 1.48 -11.18
CA ARG A 95 3.71 0.08 -11.67
C ARG A 95 2.67 -0.83 -11.04
N VAL A 96 2.43 -0.68 -9.73
CA VAL A 96 1.39 -1.44 -9.02
C VAL A 96 0.00 -1.06 -9.52
N VAL A 97 -0.25 0.23 -9.73
CA VAL A 97 -1.52 0.73 -10.31
C VAL A 97 -1.70 0.23 -11.73
N ALA A 98 -0.66 0.30 -12.58
CA ALA A 98 -0.74 -0.23 -13.94
C ALA A 98 -1.06 -1.74 -13.95
N PHE A 99 -0.45 -2.51 -13.04
CA PHE A 99 -0.81 -3.92 -12.85
C PHE A 99 -2.27 -4.08 -12.43
N TYR A 100 -2.75 -3.29 -11.46
CA TYR A 100 -4.13 -3.35 -10.99
C TYR A 100 -5.15 -2.99 -12.08
N VAL A 101 -4.88 -1.97 -12.89
CA VAL A 101 -5.72 -1.58 -14.03
C VAL A 101 -5.87 -2.76 -15.00
N VAL A 102 -4.76 -3.41 -15.36
CA VAL A 102 -4.77 -4.54 -16.30
C VAL A 102 -5.41 -5.78 -15.68
N ALA A 103 -5.12 -6.09 -14.42
CA ALA A 103 -5.54 -7.33 -13.76
C ALA A 103 -6.95 -7.27 -13.16
N VAL A 104 -7.46 -6.08 -12.84
CA VAL A 104 -8.78 -5.89 -12.22
C VAL A 104 -9.73 -5.14 -13.14
N ILE A 105 -9.36 -3.93 -13.58
CA ILE A 105 -10.32 -3.05 -14.29
C ILE A 105 -10.70 -3.65 -15.64
N VAL A 106 -9.73 -4.11 -16.43
CA VAL A 106 -10.01 -4.70 -17.74
C VAL A 106 -10.93 -5.93 -17.61
N PRO A 107 -10.65 -6.92 -16.73
CA PRO A 107 -11.59 -8.02 -16.48
C PRO A 107 -12.94 -7.56 -15.94
N SER A 108 -12.99 -6.58 -15.04
CA SER A 108 -14.26 -6.12 -14.45
C SER A 108 -15.16 -5.44 -15.48
N VAL A 109 -14.59 -4.71 -16.44
CA VAL A 109 -15.37 -4.03 -17.49
C VAL A 109 -15.75 -5.00 -18.62
N VAL A 110 -14.89 -5.97 -18.95
CA VAL A 110 -15.08 -6.84 -20.12
C VAL A 110 -15.76 -8.16 -19.77
N LEU A 111 -15.39 -8.79 -18.66
CA LEU A 111 -15.85 -10.13 -18.26
C LEU A 111 -17.04 -10.06 -17.31
N LEU A 112 -17.08 -9.12 -16.37
CA LEU A 112 -18.14 -9.08 -15.35
C LEU A 112 -19.54 -8.87 -15.95
N PRO A 113 -19.78 -7.93 -16.90
CA PRO A 113 -21.11 -7.79 -17.51
C PRO A 113 -21.58 -9.07 -18.20
N ARG A 114 -20.67 -9.77 -18.89
CA ARG A 114 -20.96 -11.05 -19.57
C ARG A 114 -21.32 -12.17 -18.60
N LEU A 115 -20.78 -12.14 -17.38
CA LEU A 115 -21.12 -13.11 -16.33
C LEU A 115 -22.44 -12.73 -15.64
N MET A 116 -22.72 -11.44 -15.51
CA MET A 116 -23.93 -10.92 -14.84
C MET A 116 -25.18 -10.97 -15.72
N ASP A 117 -25.04 -10.91 -17.05
CA ASP A 117 -26.13 -11.14 -18.00
C ASP A 117 -26.81 -12.52 -17.83
N SER A 118 -26.16 -13.46 -17.13
CA SER A 118 -26.70 -14.79 -16.83
C SER A 118 -27.54 -14.86 -15.54
N GLN A 119 -27.57 -13.81 -14.71
CA GLN A 119 -28.29 -13.81 -13.44
C GLN A 119 -29.48 -12.84 -13.48
N LEU A 120 -30.69 -13.42 -13.44
CA LEU A 120 -31.96 -12.71 -13.30
C LEU A 120 -32.06 -12.05 -11.90
N THR A 121 -31.50 -10.86 -11.73
CA THR A 121 -31.73 -10.07 -10.52
C THR A 121 -32.95 -9.17 -10.65
N ALA A 122 -33.73 -9.09 -9.58
CA ALA A 122 -34.89 -8.22 -9.49
C ALA A 122 -34.48 -6.74 -9.64
N PRO A 123 -35.31 -5.89 -10.29
CA PRO A 123 -35.01 -4.48 -10.44
C PRO A 123 -34.91 -3.79 -9.07
N GLY A 124 -33.76 -3.20 -8.77
CA GLY A 124 -33.54 -2.37 -7.57
C GLY A 124 -32.49 -2.90 -6.58
N GLU A 125 -32.02 -4.13 -6.74
CA GLU A 125 -30.93 -4.68 -5.91
C GLU A 125 -29.64 -4.78 -6.72
N ALA A 126 -28.53 -4.30 -6.14
CA ALA A 126 -27.21 -4.53 -6.73
C ALA A 126 -26.93 -6.05 -6.66
N PRO A 127 -26.67 -6.72 -7.79
CA PRO A 127 -26.41 -8.15 -7.77
C PRO A 127 -25.25 -8.47 -6.83
N PRO A 128 -25.36 -9.52 -5.99
CA PRO A 128 -24.26 -9.94 -5.16
C PRO A 128 -23.06 -10.28 -6.05
N MET A 129 -21.92 -9.68 -5.77
CA MET A 129 -20.69 -9.97 -6.49
C MET A 129 -20.39 -11.48 -6.37
N PRO A 130 -20.24 -12.22 -7.48
CA PRO A 130 -20.02 -13.65 -7.41
C PRO A 130 -18.80 -13.98 -6.54
N LEU A 131 -18.92 -14.94 -5.62
CA LEU A 131 -17.82 -15.33 -4.71
C LEU A 131 -16.52 -15.63 -5.47
N ALA A 132 -16.62 -16.25 -6.65
CA ALA A 132 -15.49 -16.52 -7.52
C ALA A 132 -14.78 -15.24 -7.99
N PHE A 133 -15.53 -14.19 -8.30
CA PHE A 133 -14.97 -12.90 -8.70
C PHE A 133 -14.32 -12.19 -7.51
N THR A 134 -14.94 -12.21 -6.33
CA THR A 134 -14.34 -11.69 -5.10
C THR A 134 -13.02 -12.41 -4.76
N ALA A 135 -12.98 -13.75 -4.90
CA ALA A 135 -11.77 -14.53 -4.70
C ALA A 135 -10.66 -14.14 -5.70
N VAL A 136 -11.01 -13.93 -6.98
CA VAL A 136 -10.06 -13.44 -7.99
C VAL A 136 -9.53 -12.06 -7.64
N LEU A 137 -10.38 -11.13 -7.18
CA LEU A 137 -9.94 -9.81 -6.73
C LEU A 137 -8.89 -9.89 -5.62
N TYR A 138 -9.14 -10.70 -4.58
CA TYR A 138 -8.18 -10.86 -3.50
C TYR A 138 -6.89 -11.55 -3.95
N LEU A 139 -6.97 -12.50 -4.90
CA LEU A 139 -5.77 -13.09 -5.50
C LEU A 139 -4.95 -12.03 -6.25
N VAL A 140 -5.60 -11.15 -7.01
CA VAL A 140 -4.93 -10.05 -7.71
C VAL A 140 -4.31 -9.07 -6.72
N VAL A 141 -5.00 -8.74 -5.62
CA VAL A 141 -4.43 -7.91 -4.53
C VAL A 141 -3.18 -8.58 -3.94
N MET A 142 -3.22 -9.88 -3.67
CA MET A 142 -2.07 -10.62 -3.15
C MET A 142 -0.88 -10.55 -4.11
N VAL A 143 -1.10 -10.76 -5.40
CA VAL A 143 -0.05 -10.68 -6.42
C VAL A 143 0.49 -9.25 -6.54
N ALA A 144 -0.37 -8.24 -6.48
CA ALA A 144 0.02 -6.84 -6.49
C ALA A 144 0.90 -6.49 -5.26
N THR A 145 0.51 -6.96 -4.07
CA THR A 145 1.30 -6.80 -2.84
C THR A 145 2.66 -7.49 -2.96
N TRP A 146 2.69 -8.71 -3.53
CA TRP A 146 3.92 -9.45 -3.76
C TRP A 146 4.88 -8.72 -4.71
N LEU A 147 4.37 -8.26 -5.86
CA LEU A 147 5.15 -7.44 -6.80
C LEU A 147 5.63 -6.15 -6.13
N GLY A 148 4.74 -5.49 -5.38
CA GLY A 148 5.03 -4.29 -4.62
C GLY A 148 6.21 -4.49 -3.67
N PHE A 149 6.22 -5.54 -2.86
CA PHE A 149 7.34 -5.85 -1.97
C PHE A 149 8.65 -6.10 -2.71
N ARG A 150 8.59 -6.80 -3.85
CA ARG A 150 9.80 -7.07 -4.63
C ARG A 150 10.40 -5.83 -5.27
N TRP A 151 9.59 -4.83 -5.61
CA TRP A 151 10.08 -3.55 -6.11
C TRP A 151 10.45 -2.55 -5.01
N SER A 152 9.90 -2.73 -3.81
CA SER A 152 10.01 -1.76 -2.73
C SER A 152 11.32 -1.80 -1.95
N LEU A 153 12.26 -2.73 -2.16
CA LEU A 153 13.55 -2.69 -1.43
C LEU A 153 14.36 -1.42 -1.71
N VAL A 154 14.08 -0.74 -2.83
CA VAL A 154 14.70 0.55 -3.14
C VAL A 154 14.30 1.67 -2.17
N LEU A 155 13.18 1.50 -1.44
CA LEU A 155 12.67 2.47 -0.48
C LEU A 155 13.55 2.51 0.79
N PRO A 156 13.75 1.41 1.54
CA PRO A 156 14.67 1.42 2.67
C PRO A 156 16.09 1.81 2.26
N ALA A 157 16.57 1.40 1.07
CA ALA A 157 17.87 1.84 0.55
C ALA A 157 17.93 3.36 0.38
N ALA A 158 16.92 3.98 -0.24
CA ALA A 158 16.86 5.43 -0.39
C ALA A 158 16.73 6.15 0.96
N ALA A 159 16.06 5.54 1.94
CA ALA A 159 15.92 6.09 3.28
C ALA A 159 17.26 6.19 4.04
N VAL A 160 18.21 5.31 3.75
CA VAL A 160 19.57 5.32 4.34
C VAL A 160 20.61 6.01 3.46
N GLU A 161 20.17 6.83 2.50
CA GLU A 161 21.03 7.54 1.55
C GLU A 161 21.86 6.61 0.62
N ASP A 162 21.51 5.32 0.50
CA ASP A 162 22.11 4.42 -0.50
C ASP A 162 21.56 4.73 -1.89
N ASN A 163 22.43 5.31 -2.73
CA ASN A 163 22.08 5.80 -4.05
C ASN A 163 22.18 4.73 -5.16
N GLY A 164 22.74 3.56 -4.87
CA GLY A 164 23.04 2.55 -5.90
C GLY A 164 21.86 1.66 -6.29
N LEU A 165 20.89 1.46 -5.40
CA LEU A 165 19.87 0.43 -5.62
C LEU A 165 18.76 0.88 -6.58
N THR A 166 18.75 0.31 -7.78
CA THR A 166 17.67 0.47 -8.77
C THR A 166 16.52 -0.52 -8.52
N ILE A 167 15.36 -0.30 -9.13
CA ILE A 167 14.23 -1.25 -9.01
C ILE A 167 14.57 -2.60 -9.66
N GLY A 168 15.40 -2.60 -10.70
CA GLY A 168 15.92 -3.83 -11.30
C GLY A 168 16.83 -4.60 -10.34
N ASP A 169 17.67 -3.91 -9.57
CA ASP A 169 18.49 -4.52 -8.52
C ASP A 169 17.61 -5.11 -7.41
N SER A 170 16.63 -4.35 -6.93
CA SER A 170 15.63 -4.81 -5.96
C SER A 170 14.96 -6.12 -6.40
N TRP A 171 14.59 -6.23 -7.67
CA TRP A 171 14.00 -7.46 -8.21
C TRP A 171 14.97 -8.65 -8.18
N ARG A 172 16.24 -8.40 -8.54
CA ARG A 172 17.29 -9.43 -8.53
C ARG A 172 17.63 -9.87 -7.10
N GLU A 173 17.79 -8.92 -6.19
CA GLU A 173 18.13 -9.18 -4.78
C GLU A 173 17.00 -9.90 -4.03
N THR A 174 15.73 -9.65 -4.38
CA THR A 174 14.58 -10.39 -3.80
C THR A 174 14.35 -11.77 -4.41
N ARG A 175 15.02 -12.14 -5.49
CA ARG A 175 14.78 -13.43 -6.18
C ARG A 175 14.97 -14.66 -5.27
N PRO A 176 16.00 -14.73 -4.40
CA PRO A 176 16.17 -15.87 -3.50
C PRO A 176 15.03 -15.99 -2.48
N PHE A 177 14.44 -14.87 -2.07
CA PHE A 177 13.40 -14.79 -1.03
C PHE A 177 11.98 -14.73 -1.59
N ARG A 178 11.79 -15.15 -2.85
CA ARG A 178 10.52 -14.97 -3.57
C ARG A 178 9.33 -15.62 -2.86
N LEU A 179 9.56 -16.75 -2.19
CA LEU A 179 8.52 -17.55 -1.54
C LEU A 179 8.14 -16.92 -0.19
N GLU A 180 9.13 -16.47 0.56
CA GLU A 180 8.97 -15.78 1.84
C GLU A 180 8.21 -14.46 1.65
N ILE A 181 8.54 -13.73 0.59
CA ILE A 181 7.79 -12.51 0.22
C ILE A 181 6.35 -12.88 -0.17
N LEU A 182 6.14 -13.99 -0.89
CA LEU A 182 4.79 -14.44 -1.26
C LEU A 182 3.95 -14.81 -0.04
N VAL A 183 4.55 -15.54 0.91
CA VAL A 183 3.90 -15.89 2.18
C VAL A 183 3.56 -14.63 2.97
N ALA A 184 4.49 -13.67 3.08
CA ALA A 184 4.23 -12.40 3.74
C ALA A 184 3.09 -11.62 3.07
N SER A 185 3.05 -11.57 1.74
CA SER A 185 1.96 -10.95 0.99
C SER A 185 0.64 -11.67 1.22
N ALA A 186 0.61 -13.00 1.20
CA ALA A 186 -0.59 -13.80 1.46
C ALA A 186 -1.14 -13.57 2.87
N VAL A 187 -0.26 -13.49 3.89
CA VAL A 187 -0.67 -13.18 5.27
C VAL A 187 -1.27 -11.79 5.36
N LEU A 188 -0.64 -10.77 4.76
CA LEU A 188 -1.18 -9.41 4.77
C LEU A 188 -2.51 -9.32 4.02
N THR A 189 -2.63 -9.94 2.85
CA THR A 189 -3.90 -9.98 2.11
C THR A 189 -4.97 -10.72 2.89
N GLY A 190 -4.64 -11.84 3.54
CA GLY A 190 -5.57 -12.56 4.41
C GLY A 190 -6.08 -11.71 5.57
N LEU A 191 -5.20 -10.92 6.21
CA LEU A 191 -5.61 -9.96 7.24
C LEU A 191 -6.53 -8.89 6.68
N LEU A 192 -6.23 -8.33 5.50
CA LEU A 192 -7.10 -7.37 4.83
C LEU A 192 -8.48 -7.95 4.53
N VAL A 193 -8.55 -9.20 4.05
CA VAL A 193 -9.80 -9.93 3.79
C VAL A 193 -10.61 -10.07 5.09
N VAL A 194 -9.97 -10.52 6.17
CA VAL A 194 -10.66 -10.69 7.47
C VAL A 194 -11.21 -9.35 7.97
N ILE A 195 -10.43 -8.28 7.88
CA ILE A 195 -10.86 -6.93 8.27
C ILE A 195 -12.07 -6.50 7.43
N ASP A 196 -11.98 -6.63 6.12
CA ASP A 196 -13.04 -6.24 5.19
C ASP A 196 -14.33 -7.02 5.47
N LEU A 197 -14.25 -8.34 5.65
CA LEU A 197 -15.38 -9.19 6.02
C LEU A 197 -16.01 -8.76 7.35
N LEU A 198 -15.20 -8.56 8.40
CA LEU A 198 -15.68 -8.10 9.71
C LEU A 198 -16.39 -6.76 9.60
N THR A 199 -15.79 -5.79 8.90
CA THR A 199 -16.36 -4.44 8.81
C THR A 199 -17.63 -4.38 7.98
N ASN A 200 -17.69 -5.14 6.88
CA ASN A 200 -18.85 -5.12 5.98
C ASN A 200 -20.01 -5.99 6.50
N HIS A 201 -19.74 -7.07 7.23
CA HIS A 201 -20.78 -8.06 7.60
C HIS A 201 -21.20 -7.99 9.07
N VAL A 202 -20.33 -7.54 9.98
CA VAL A 202 -20.62 -7.57 11.43
C VAL A 202 -21.09 -6.21 11.94
N ILE A 203 -20.53 -5.11 11.42
CA ILE A 203 -20.70 -3.78 12.03
C ILE A 203 -21.92 -3.02 11.48
N GLY A 204 -22.48 -3.45 10.34
CA GLY A 204 -23.82 -3.07 9.84
C GLY A 204 -24.06 -1.60 9.45
N GLY A 205 -23.28 -0.63 9.96
CA GLY A 205 -23.40 0.79 9.67
C GLY A 205 -22.28 1.30 8.77
N ARG A 206 -22.62 2.08 7.72
CA ARG A 206 -21.65 2.60 6.74
C ARG A 206 -20.54 3.43 7.40
N ASP A 207 -20.88 4.34 8.30
CA ASP A 207 -19.91 5.28 8.90
C ASP A 207 -19.07 4.63 10.00
N LEU A 208 -19.69 3.78 10.83
CA LEU A 208 -18.99 3.05 11.89
C LEU A 208 -18.08 1.96 11.30
N GLY A 209 -18.55 1.23 10.28
CA GLY A 209 -17.75 0.23 9.56
C GLY A 209 -16.55 0.87 8.87
N ALA A 210 -16.73 2.04 8.27
CA ALA A 210 -15.66 2.88 7.73
C ALA A 210 -14.61 3.24 8.80
N LEU A 211 -15.03 3.79 9.94
CA LEU A 211 -14.11 4.15 11.01
C LEU A 211 -13.35 2.93 11.56
N VAL A 212 -14.05 1.81 11.77
CA VAL A 212 -13.43 0.58 12.26
C VAL A 212 -12.48 -0.02 11.22
N SER A 213 -12.83 0.02 9.94
CA SER A 213 -11.94 -0.41 8.84
C SER A 213 -10.68 0.44 8.78
N THR A 214 -10.80 1.77 8.94
CA THR A 214 -9.66 2.69 9.04
C THR A 214 -8.71 2.28 10.17
N VAL A 215 -9.26 2.06 11.36
CA VAL A 215 -8.51 1.66 12.55
C VAL A 215 -7.90 0.28 12.38
N LEU A 216 -8.60 -0.69 11.78
CA LEU A 216 -8.08 -2.05 11.64
C LEU A 216 -7.07 -2.21 10.50
N ASN A 217 -7.11 -1.39 9.46
CA ASN A 217 -6.15 -1.42 8.35
C ASN A 217 -4.80 -0.77 8.70
N TRP A 218 -4.80 0.14 9.68
CA TRP A 218 -3.59 0.84 10.13
C TRP A 218 -2.42 -0.09 10.52
N PRO A 219 -2.61 -1.13 11.36
CA PRO A 219 -1.52 -1.99 11.78
C PRO A 219 -1.01 -2.81 10.60
N VAL A 220 -1.89 -3.25 9.70
CA VAL A 220 -1.54 -4.03 8.52
C VAL A 220 -0.57 -3.25 7.63
N ALA A 221 -0.82 -1.96 7.42
CA ALA A 221 0.07 -1.09 6.68
C ALA A 221 1.45 -0.95 7.34
N VAL A 222 1.47 -0.73 8.67
CA VAL A 222 2.72 -0.65 9.45
C VAL A 222 3.50 -1.96 9.40
N PHE A 223 2.81 -3.09 9.57
CA PHE A 223 3.40 -4.42 9.43
C PHE A 223 4.04 -4.62 8.05
N GLY A 224 3.38 -4.15 6.98
CA GLY A 224 3.96 -4.18 5.64
C GLY A 224 5.27 -3.40 5.52
N VAL A 225 5.35 -2.20 6.08
CA VAL A 225 6.59 -1.39 6.11
C VAL A 225 7.68 -2.09 6.93
N VAL A 226 7.33 -2.67 8.08
CA VAL A 226 8.27 -3.38 8.94
C VAL A 226 8.83 -4.61 8.21
N ILE A 227 7.97 -5.42 7.61
CA ILE A 227 8.38 -6.58 6.79
C ILE A 227 9.34 -6.15 5.69
N LEU A 228 9.01 -5.08 4.96
CA LEU A 228 9.88 -4.55 3.91
C LEU A 228 11.26 -4.13 4.44
N THR A 229 11.30 -3.52 5.62
CA THR A 229 12.55 -3.10 6.26
C THR A 229 13.39 -4.29 6.70
N LEU A 230 12.75 -5.32 7.26
CA LEU A 230 13.42 -6.56 7.65
C LEU A 230 13.93 -7.32 6.44
N LEU A 231 13.14 -7.40 5.37
CA LEU A 231 13.53 -8.00 4.10
C LEU A 231 14.76 -7.29 3.53
N TYR A 232 14.80 -5.97 3.54
CA TYR A 232 15.97 -5.21 3.12
C TYR A 232 17.22 -5.55 3.95
N ARG A 233 17.09 -5.67 5.26
CA ARG A 233 18.21 -6.04 6.15
C ARG A 233 18.75 -7.45 5.83
N THR A 234 17.85 -8.39 5.56
CA THR A 234 18.21 -9.76 5.17
C THR A 234 18.86 -9.80 3.78
N CYS A 235 18.28 -9.13 2.78
CA CYS A 235 18.79 -9.13 1.40
C CYS A 235 20.13 -8.39 1.25
N SER A 236 20.33 -7.29 1.98
CA SER A 236 21.60 -6.54 1.97
C SER A 236 22.74 -7.26 2.70
N GLY A 237 22.47 -8.44 3.28
CA GLY A 237 23.45 -9.31 3.93
C GLY A 237 23.97 -8.76 5.26
N GLY A 238 23.18 -7.94 5.96
CA GLY A 238 23.60 -7.33 7.23
C GLY A 238 24.80 -6.39 7.12
N ARG A 239 25.28 -6.07 5.90
CA ARG A 239 26.35 -5.09 5.71
C ARG A 239 25.79 -3.74 6.13
N ASP A 240 26.32 -3.23 7.24
CA ASP A 240 25.94 -1.93 7.78
C ASP A 240 25.96 -0.90 6.64
N PRO A 241 24.86 -0.17 6.36
CA PRO A 241 24.83 0.88 5.34
C PRO A 241 26.00 1.86 5.47
N ARG A 242 26.52 2.04 6.70
CA ARG A 242 27.73 2.83 7.00
C ARG A 242 28.98 2.33 6.29
N GLN A 243 29.11 1.02 6.05
CA GLN A 243 30.25 0.42 5.35
C GLN A 243 30.20 0.62 3.83
N ARG A 244 29.02 0.86 3.23
CA ARG A 244 28.90 1.17 1.80
C ARG A 244 29.20 2.64 1.50
N ALA A 245 28.83 3.56 2.41
CA ALA A 245 29.16 4.98 2.28
C ALA A 245 30.66 5.29 2.47
N ALA A 246 31.44 4.34 3.00
CA ALA A 246 32.87 4.47 3.24
C ALA A 246 33.76 3.92 2.11
N LYS A 247 33.19 3.34 1.05
CA LYS A 247 33.98 2.96 -0.13
C LYS A 247 34.05 4.16 -1.09
N PRO A 248 35.24 4.72 -1.32
CA PRO A 248 35.45 5.82 -2.26
C PRO A 248 35.15 5.42 -3.71
#